data_AF-A0A0N0DF96-F1
#
_entry.id   AF-A0A0N0DF96-F1
#
_cell.length_a   1.000
_cell.length_b   1.000
_cell.length_c   1.000
_cell.angle_alpha   90.00
_cell.angle_beta   90.00
_cell.angle_gamma   90.00
#
_symmetry.space_group_name_H-M   'P 1'
#
loop_
_entity.id
_entity.type
_entity.pdbx_description
1 polymer ?
#
loop_
_entity_poly.entity_id
_entity_poly.type
_entity_poly.pdbx_seq_one_letter_code
_entity_poly.pdbx_strand_id
1 'polypeptide(L)'
;MGPRSVKDATRFTSTIPHATSKTAQRTPRIPGDTPEQRVRRLRQAHLAAQHAQISKTDRFIDASRRFFDVAHRWTVGSIVIFTAVAGVVSVYSVWDMVQYNRARRAEWVEAQKRLEADELAMARLAYIKGEATEDQILLVEEANQAAEARGEKLPPLLAAPEHRTHFEEHIKPTFQDKTEESATKTSSGKGVLGVFSGVLGGGKKEEIKEQATEGLTAAQTQLTNLAANGKAKLEQAIQTERENQQIGGPLDRLGTQPVASPASGKSWWKFW
;
A
#
# COMPACT_ATOMS: atom_id res chain seq x y z
N MET A 1 -64.65 37.43 56.32
CA MET A 1 -63.81 37.09 55.15
C MET A 1 -62.76 36.08 55.59
N GLY A 2 -63.04 34.78 55.42
CA GLY A 2 -62.11 33.71 55.79
C GLY A 2 -61.12 33.38 54.65
N PRO A 3 -59.94 32.80 54.95
CA PRO A 3 -58.87 32.61 53.97
C PRO A 3 -59.25 31.56 52.92
N ARG A 4 -59.04 31.92 51.65
CA ARG A 4 -59.27 31.05 50.47
C ARG A 4 -58.36 29.83 50.54
N SER A 5 -58.96 28.64 50.65
CA SER A 5 -58.24 27.37 50.72
C SER A 5 -57.62 27.01 49.36
N VAL A 6 -56.35 26.63 49.37
CA VAL A 6 -55.54 26.24 48.18
C VAL A 6 -56.17 25.07 47.40
N LYS A 7 -57.06 24.29 48.02
CA LYS A 7 -57.79 23.18 47.39
C LYS A 7 -58.75 23.61 46.26
N ASP A 8 -59.09 24.89 46.17
CA ASP A 8 -59.99 25.40 45.12
C ASP A 8 -59.25 25.83 43.84
N ALA A 9 -57.93 26.02 43.91
CA ALA A 9 -57.13 26.50 42.77
C ALA A 9 -56.82 25.42 41.71
N THR A 10 -57.07 24.14 41.99
CA THR A 10 -56.77 23.03 41.07
C THR A 10 -58.02 22.39 40.46
N ARG A 11 -59.21 22.95 40.70
CA ARG A 11 -60.47 22.33 40.24
C ARG A 11 -60.93 22.77 38.85
N PHE A 12 -60.19 23.65 38.17
CA PHE A 12 -60.63 24.23 36.89
C PHE A 12 -59.58 24.25 35.76
N THR A 13 -58.49 23.48 35.86
CA THR A 13 -57.68 23.17 34.69
C THR A 13 -57.91 21.71 34.32
N SER A 14 -58.97 21.46 33.57
CA SER A 14 -59.12 20.24 32.77
C SER A 14 -57.89 20.13 31.87
N THR A 15 -56.89 19.38 32.30
CA THR A 15 -55.73 18.96 31.49
C THR A 15 -56.04 17.70 30.71
N ILE A 16 -57.32 17.40 30.49
CA ILE A 16 -57.73 16.35 29.57
C ILE A 16 -57.75 17.00 28.19
N PRO A 17 -56.87 16.60 27.25
CA PRO A 17 -56.97 17.09 25.88
C PRO A 17 -58.36 16.71 25.37
N HIS A 18 -59.22 17.70 25.17
CA HIS A 18 -60.50 17.50 24.49
C HIS A 18 -60.16 17.02 23.09
N ALA A 19 -60.32 15.71 22.87
CA ALA A 19 -60.26 15.12 21.55
C ALA A 19 -61.39 15.74 20.74
N THR A 20 -61.08 16.79 19.99
CA THR A 20 -61.94 17.30 18.92
C THR A 20 -62.05 16.16 17.90
N SER A 21 -63.08 15.34 18.05
CA SER A 21 -63.45 14.32 17.10
C SER A 21 -63.96 15.03 15.86
N LYS A 22 -63.03 15.46 15.00
CA LYS A 22 -63.31 15.89 13.64
C LYS A 22 -64.16 14.80 13.01
N THR A 23 -65.42 15.13 12.69
CA THR A 23 -66.42 14.22 12.13
C THR A 23 -65.77 13.38 11.04
N ALA A 24 -65.55 12.09 11.32
CA ALA A 24 -64.93 11.18 10.37
C ALA A 24 -65.85 11.09 9.15
N GLN A 25 -65.49 11.76 8.07
CA GLN A 25 -66.18 11.65 6.79
C GLN A 25 -66.26 10.16 6.43
N ARG A 26 -67.50 9.66 6.36
CA ARG A 26 -67.80 8.27 6.05
C ARG A 26 -67.21 7.96 4.68
N THR A 27 -66.10 7.21 4.65
CA THR A 27 -65.53 6.72 3.41
C THR A 27 -66.54 5.78 2.72
N PRO A 28 -66.67 5.84 1.39
CA PRO A 28 -67.68 5.09 0.66
C PRO A 28 -67.52 3.58 0.91
N ARG A 29 -68.64 2.94 1.26
CA ARG A 29 -68.70 1.51 1.56
C ARG A 29 -68.65 0.75 0.25
N ILE A 30 -67.58 -0.01 0.03
CA ILE A 30 -67.46 -0.91 -1.12
C ILE A 30 -68.31 -2.15 -0.81
N PRO A 31 -69.29 -2.51 -1.65
CA PRO A 31 -70.08 -3.72 -1.45
C PRO A 31 -69.20 -4.97 -1.54
N GLY A 32 -69.22 -5.84 -0.52
CA GLY A 32 -68.51 -7.15 -0.53
C GLY A 32 -67.19 -7.25 0.26
N ASP A 33 -66.66 -6.16 0.81
CA ASP A 33 -65.43 -6.18 1.63
C ASP A 33 -65.63 -6.92 2.98
N THR A 34 -64.68 -7.80 3.36
CA THR A 34 -64.66 -8.37 4.72
C THR A 34 -64.32 -7.30 5.77
N PRO A 35 -64.82 -7.44 7.03
CA PRO A 35 -64.58 -6.43 8.06
C PRO A 35 -63.09 -6.18 8.35
N GLU A 36 -62.26 -7.21 8.25
CA GLU A 36 -60.80 -7.08 8.45
C GLU A 36 -60.11 -6.33 7.31
N GLN A 37 -60.48 -6.61 6.06
CA GLN A 37 -59.97 -5.89 4.90
C GLN A 37 -60.35 -4.40 4.96
N ARG A 38 -61.53 -4.08 5.47
CA ARG A 38 -61.95 -2.70 5.70
C ARG A 38 -61.05 -1.98 6.70
N VAL A 39 -60.71 -2.60 7.83
CA VAL A 39 -59.80 -2.00 8.82
C VAL A 39 -58.41 -1.81 8.25
N ARG A 40 -57.90 -2.77 7.46
CA ARG A 40 -56.60 -2.63 6.79
C ARG A 40 -56.60 -1.47 5.80
N ARG A 41 -57.63 -1.34 4.96
CA ARG A 41 -57.78 -0.22 4.03
C ARG A 41 -57.92 1.12 4.75
N LEU A 42 -58.70 1.19 5.81
CA LEU A 42 -58.85 2.42 6.61
C LEU A 42 -57.53 2.81 7.28
N ARG A 43 -56.78 1.83 7.82
CA ARG A 43 -55.46 2.08 8.42
C ARG A 43 -54.45 2.53 7.36
N GLN A 44 -54.45 1.89 6.19
CA GLN A 44 -53.60 2.30 5.06
C GLN A 44 -53.98 3.69 4.54
N ALA A 45 -55.28 4.00 4.42
CA ALA A 45 -55.74 5.32 4.01
C ALA A 45 -55.42 6.40 5.06
N HIS A 46 -55.44 6.06 6.35
CA HIS A 46 -55.06 6.97 7.42
C HIS A 46 -53.55 7.22 7.44
N LEU A 47 -52.74 6.17 7.33
CA LEU A 47 -51.28 6.30 7.16
C LEU A 47 -50.94 7.03 5.86
N ALA A 48 -51.75 6.87 4.82
CA ALA A 48 -51.60 7.59 3.57
C ALA A 48 -51.98 9.06 3.68
N ALA A 49 -53.06 9.38 4.40
CA ALA A 49 -53.40 10.76 4.69
C ALA A 49 -52.31 11.45 5.52
N GLN A 50 -51.73 10.76 6.50
CA GLN A 50 -50.61 11.27 7.29
C GLN A 50 -49.36 11.48 6.43
N HIS A 51 -49.01 10.54 5.55
CA HIS A 51 -47.85 10.72 4.66
C HIS A 51 -48.08 11.77 3.57
N ALA A 52 -49.34 12.09 3.25
CA ALA A 52 -49.70 13.07 2.22
C ALA A 52 -49.71 14.51 2.77
N GLN A 53 -49.80 14.67 4.09
CA GLN A 53 -49.66 15.97 4.76
C GLN A 53 -48.22 16.48 4.79
N ILE A 54 -47.24 15.62 4.52
CA ILE A 54 -45.83 15.98 4.45
C ILE A 54 -45.53 16.48 3.03
N SER A 55 -45.04 17.71 2.90
CA SER A 55 -44.63 18.24 1.60
C SER A 55 -43.49 17.40 1.01
N LYS A 56 -43.50 17.19 -0.31
CA LYS A 56 -42.41 16.50 -1.03
C LYS A 56 -41.05 17.17 -0.78
N THR A 57 -41.04 18.49 -0.61
CA THR A 57 -39.84 19.27 -0.30
C THR A 57 -39.32 18.99 1.10
N ASP A 58 -40.21 18.90 2.09
CA ASP A 58 -39.86 18.58 3.48
C ASP A 58 -39.27 17.17 3.59
N ARG A 59 -39.86 16.21 2.86
CA ARG A 59 -39.34 14.84 2.77
C ARG A 59 -37.94 14.76 2.14
N PHE A 60 -37.66 15.61 1.16
CA PHE A 60 -36.32 15.70 0.56
C PHE A 60 -35.31 16.32 1.53
N ILE A 61 -35.70 17.35 2.28
CA ILE A 61 -34.85 18.00 3.29
C ILE A 61 -34.54 17.04 4.44
N ASP A 62 -35.52 16.25 4.90
CA ASP A 62 -35.27 15.25 5.93
C ASP A 62 -34.36 14.11 5.45
N ALA A 63 -34.49 13.72 4.18
CA ALA A 63 -33.59 12.75 3.57
C ALA A 63 -32.16 13.30 3.42
N SER A 64 -32.03 14.58 3.05
CA SER A 64 -30.71 15.21 2.85
C SER A 64 -29.93 15.35 4.14
N ARG A 65 -30.59 15.67 5.26
CA ARG A 65 -29.97 15.69 6.60
C ARG A 65 -29.37 14.34 6.97
N ARG A 66 -30.17 13.28 6.83
CA ARG A 66 -29.73 11.90 7.13
C ARG A 66 -28.58 11.45 6.21
N PHE A 67 -28.62 11.84 4.93
CA PHE A 67 -27.54 11.56 4.00
C PHE A 67 -26.25 12.28 4.39
N PHE A 68 -26.33 13.56 4.75
CA PHE A 68 -25.17 14.35 5.15
C PHE A 68 -24.51 13.81 6.42
N ASP A 69 -25.31 13.39 7.40
CA ASP A 69 -24.78 12.78 8.63
C ASP A 69 -24.09 11.44 8.35
N VAL A 70 -24.66 10.61 7.46
CA VAL A 70 -24.04 9.34 7.04
C VAL A 70 -22.76 9.59 6.24
N ALA A 71 -22.79 10.54 5.30
CA ALA A 71 -21.64 10.91 4.50
C ALA A 71 -20.51 11.46 5.38
N HIS A 72 -20.83 12.32 6.35
CA HIS A 72 -19.84 12.85 7.29
C HIS A 72 -19.20 11.74 8.11
N ARG A 73 -19.99 10.79 8.64
CA ARG A 73 -19.46 9.64 9.38
C ARG A 73 -18.60 8.73 8.49
N TRP A 74 -18.96 8.56 7.22
CA TRP A 74 -18.17 7.78 6.28
C TRP A 74 -16.84 8.46 5.96
N THR A 75 -16.84 9.78 5.72
CA THR A 75 -15.62 10.56 5.47
C THR A 75 -14.70 10.60 6.69
N VAL A 76 -15.25 10.77 7.89
CA VAL A 76 -14.46 10.69 9.12
C VAL A 76 -13.87 9.29 9.27
N GLY A 77 -14.66 8.24 9.02
CA GLY A 77 -14.17 6.87 9.02
C GLY A 77 -13.05 6.64 8.02
N SER A 78 -13.16 7.18 6.80
CA SER A 78 -12.15 7.01 5.76
C SER A 78 -10.85 7.73 6.09
N ILE A 79 -10.92 8.95 6.66
CA ILE A 79 -9.72 9.68 7.10
C ILE A 79 -9.02 8.96 8.25
N VAL A 80 -9.77 8.41 9.22
CA VAL A 80 -9.18 7.66 10.34
C VAL A 80 -8.51 6.37 9.84
N ILE A 81 -9.13 5.65 8.92
CA ILE A 81 -8.51 4.44 8.32
C ILE A 81 -7.29 4.81 7.49
N PHE A 82 -7.36 5.88 6.69
CA PHE A 82 -6.25 6.34 5.87
C PHE A 82 -5.04 6.75 6.72
N THR A 83 -5.27 7.46 7.82
CA THR A 83 -4.20 7.84 8.76
C THR A 83 -3.59 6.64 9.46
N ALA A 84 -4.37 5.61 9.81
CA ALA A 84 -3.83 4.36 10.34
C ALA A 84 -2.93 3.65 9.31
N VAL A 85 -3.36 3.54 8.05
CA VAL A 85 -2.56 2.96 6.96
C VAL A 85 -1.28 3.77 6.74
N ALA A 86 -1.37 5.10 6.69
CA ALA A 86 -0.21 5.98 6.55
C ALA A 86 0.79 5.80 7.71
N GLY A 87 0.30 5.62 8.94
CA GLY A 87 1.13 5.32 10.10
C GLY A 87 1.91 4.01 9.95
N VAL A 88 1.24 2.94 9.52
CA VAL A 88 1.90 1.64 9.26
C VAL A 88 2.95 1.76 8.17
N VAL A 89 2.65 2.45 7.07
CA VAL A 89 3.60 2.69 5.97
C VAL A 89 4.80 3.51 6.44
N SER A 90 4.61 4.50 7.31
CA SER A 90 5.71 5.28 7.88
C SER A 90 6.63 4.46 8.79
N VAL A 91 6.09 3.54 9.60
CA VAL A 91 6.93 2.65 10.42
C VAL A 91 7.71 1.69 9.52
N TYR A 92 7.06 1.18 8.47
CA TYR A 92 7.69 0.29 7.51
C TYR A 92 8.83 0.98 6.75
N SER A 93 8.68 2.25 6.35
CA SER A 93 9.75 2.98 5.66
C SER A 93 10.99 3.21 6.53
N VAL A 94 10.78 3.51 7.82
CA VAL A 94 11.90 3.64 8.78
C VAL A 94 12.60 2.29 8.95
N TRP A 95 11.84 1.20 9.09
CA TRP A 95 12.41 -0.14 9.21
C TRP A 95 13.22 -0.55 7.97
N ASP A 96 12.67 -0.31 6.78
CA ASP A 96 13.32 -0.63 5.50
C ASP A 96 14.65 0.11 5.35
N MET A 97 14.68 1.40 5.66
CA MET A 97 15.91 2.21 5.63
C MET A 97 16.97 1.69 6.61
N VAL A 98 16.58 1.28 7.82
CA VAL A 98 17.51 0.73 8.82
C VAL A 98 18.08 -0.61 8.34
N GLN A 99 17.25 -1.49 7.81
CA GLN A 99 17.68 -2.80 7.36
C GLN A 99 18.61 -2.69 6.14
N TYR A 100 18.27 -1.82 5.19
CA TYR A 100 19.12 -1.51 4.04
C TYR A 100 20.48 -0.93 4.47
N ASN A 101 20.47 0.04 5.39
CA ASN A 101 21.71 0.64 5.90
C ASN A 101 22.58 -0.37 6.65
N ARG A 102 21.97 -1.32 7.37
CA ARG A 102 22.71 -2.41 8.02
C ARG A 102 23.36 -3.34 7.00
N ALA A 103 22.66 -3.70 5.93
CA ALA A 103 23.21 -4.53 4.86
C ALA A 103 24.38 -3.83 4.15
N ARG A 104 24.21 -2.56 3.76
CA ARG A 104 25.26 -1.77 3.12
C ARG A 104 26.48 -1.54 4.03
N ARG A 105 26.27 -1.34 5.33
CA ARG A 105 27.39 -1.27 6.29
C ARG A 105 28.13 -2.60 6.43
N ALA A 106 27.44 -3.73 6.35
CA ALA A 106 28.08 -5.04 6.40
C ALA A 106 29.01 -5.26 5.20
N GLU A 107 28.55 -4.91 3.98
CA GLU A 107 29.37 -4.95 2.76
C GLU A 107 30.61 -4.05 2.88
N TRP A 108 30.44 -2.84 3.41
CA TRP A 108 31.56 -1.90 3.59
C TRP A 108 32.59 -2.40 4.62
N VAL A 109 32.13 -2.98 5.73
CA VAL A 109 33.03 -3.59 6.74
C VAL A 109 33.76 -4.80 6.17
N GLU A 110 33.09 -5.62 5.36
CA GLU A 110 33.76 -6.73 4.67
C GLU A 110 34.83 -6.21 3.69
N ALA A 111 34.51 -5.17 2.91
CA ALA A 111 35.46 -4.54 2.01
C ALA A 111 36.66 -3.94 2.75
N GLN A 112 36.46 -3.26 3.88
CA GLN A 112 37.57 -2.75 4.72
C GLN A 112 38.46 -3.88 5.22
N LYS A 113 37.88 -4.97 5.72
CA LYS A 113 38.65 -6.15 6.16
C LYS A 113 39.47 -6.76 5.02
N ARG A 114 38.96 -6.72 3.78
CA ARG A 114 39.71 -7.17 2.60
C ARG A 114 40.88 -6.25 2.29
N LEU A 115 40.67 -4.93 2.33
CA LEU A 115 41.73 -3.95 2.11
C LEU A 115 42.82 -4.05 3.20
N GLU A 116 42.43 -4.17 4.47
CA GLU A 116 43.37 -4.38 5.57
C GLU A 116 44.17 -5.69 5.39
N ALA A 117 43.52 -6.77 4.95
CA ALA A 117 44.19 -8.03 4.67
C ALA A 117 45.17 -7.93 3.50
N ASP A 118 44.80 -7.22 2.43
CA ASP A 118 45.65 -6.99 1.26
C ASP A 118 46.84 -6.09 1.60
N GLU A 119 46.63 -5.04 2.39
CA GLU A 119 47.68 -4.16 2.90
C GLU A 119 48.67 -4.94 3.77
N LEU A 120 48.16 -5.77 4.67
CA LEU A 120 48.99 -6.61 5.53
C LEU A 120 49.78 -7.65 4.70
N ALA A 121 49.16 -8.26 3.68
CA ALA A 121 49.85 -9.16 2.78
C ALA A 121 50.98 -8.46 2.00
N MET A 122 50.71 -7.25 1.50
CA MET A 122 51.69 -6.42 0.80
C MET A 122 52.84 -5.97 1.72
N ALA A 123 52.52 -5.52 2.94
CA ALA A 123 53.51 -5.11 3.94
C ALA A 123 54.44 -6.27 4.29
N ARG A 124 53.91 -7.48 4.48
CA ARG A 124 54.75 -8.67 4.71
C ARG A 124 55.60 -9.03 3.50
N LEU A 125 55.06 -8.88 2.28
CA LEU A 125 55.83 -9.12 1.06
C LEU A 125 57.02 -8.15 0.95
N ALA A 126 56.79 -6.86 1.22
CA ALA A 126 57.83 -5.84 1.25
C ALA A 126 58.85 -6.09 2.38
N TYR A 127 58.37 -6.52 3.55
CA TYR A 127 59.21 -6.85 4.70
C TYR A 127 60.17 -8.00 4.37
N ILE A 128 59.66 -9.06 3.76
CA ILE A 128 60.48 -10.21 3.32
C ILE A 128 61.47 -9.80 2.22
N LYS A 129 61.07 -8.89 1.33
CA LYS A 129 61.95 -8.35 0.27
C LYS A 129 63.03 -7.39 0.80
N GLY A 130 62.88 -6.88 2.03
CA GLY A 130 63.79 -5.90 2.62
C GLY A 130 63.58 -4.45 2.16
N GLU A 131 62.46 -4.16 1.48
CA GLU A 131 62.10 -2.83 0.96
C GLU A 131 60.91 -2.19 1.70
N ALA A 132 60.51 -2.76 2.85
CA ALA A 132 59.37 -2.25 3.62
C ALA A 132 59.61 -0.84 4.18
N THR A 133 58.56 -0.02 4.15
CA THR A 133 58.54 1.26 4.87
C THR A 133 58.42 1.01 6.38
N GLU A 134 58.82 1.98 7.20
CA GLU A 134 58.78 1.88 8.67
C GLU A 134 57.36 1.59 9.18
N ASP A 135 56.35 2.23 8.59
CA ASP A 135 54.94 1.96 8.87
C ASP A 135 54.52 0.51 8.53
N GLN A 136 55.02 -0.05 7.42
CA GLN A 136 54.75 -1.43 7.02
C GLN A 136 55.44 -2.44 7.94
N ILE A 137 56.65 -2.12 8.44
CA ILE A 137 57.36 -2.94 9.43
C ILE A 137 56.53 -3.01 10.71
N LEU A 138 56.08 -1.86 11.22
CA LEU A 138 55.25 -1.77 12.42
C LEU A 138 53.93 -2.54 12.26
N LEU A 139 53.27 -2.41 11.11
CA LEU A 139 52.03 -3.13 10.80
C LEU A 139 52.22 -4.66 10.86
N VAL A 140 53.34 -5.16 10.33
CA VAL A 140 53.67 -6.59 10.34
C VAL A 140 54.02 -7.08 11.73
N GLU A 141 54.79 -6.32 12.49
CA GLU A 141 55.15 -6.64 13.87
C GLU A 141 53.94 -6.66 14.80
N GLU A 142 53.05 -5.66 14.70
CA GLU A 142 51.79 -5.62 15.45
C GLU A 142 50.91 -6.82 15.09
N ALA A 143 50.79 -7.15 13.79
CA ALA A 143 50.04 -8.31 13.35
C ALA A 143 50.63 -9.62 13.90
N ASN A 144 51.95 -9.76 13.95
CA ASN A 144 52.62 -10.93 14.53
C ASN A 144 52.36 -11.02 16.04
N GLN A 145 52.50 -9.91 16.78
CA GLN A 145 52.22 -9.85 18.21
C GLN A 145 50.76 -10.18 18.53
N ALA A 146 49.82 -9.63 17.74
CA ALA A 146 48.39 -9.89 17.91
C ALA A 146 48.03 -11.35 17.62
N ALA A 147 48.72 -12.00 16.68
CA ALA A 147 48.53 -13.41 16.38
C ALA A 147 49.11 -14.30 17.49
N GLU A 148 50.33 -13.99 17.95
CA GLU A 148 50.99 -14.68 19.07
C GLU A 148 50.17 -14.59 20.36
N ALA A 149 49.59 -13.42 20.66
CA ALA A 149 48.71 -13.22 21.81
C ALA A 149 47.42 -14.06 21.72
N ARG A 150 46.93 -14.32 20.51
CA ARG A 150 45.78 -15.23 20.25
C ARG A 150 46.20 -16.70 20.20
N GLY A 151 47.49 -17.00 20.24
CA GLY A 151 48.03 -18.36 20.11
C GLY A 151 47.95 -18.92 18.68
N GLU A 152 47.72 -18.06 17.68
CA GLU A 152 47.55 -18.44 16.28
C GLU A 152 48.67 -17.84 15.43
N LYS A 153 49.07 -18.53 14.36
CA LYS A 153 49.99 -17.95 13.37
C LYS A 153 49.19 -17.25 12.30
N LEU A 154 49.76 -16.17 11.77
CA LEU A 154 49.13 -15.44 10.70
C LEU A 154 48.89 -16.33 9.46
N PRO A 155 47.78 -16.12 8.72
CA PRO A 155 47.49 -16.91 7.54
C PRO A 155 48.62 -16.78 6.51
N PRO A 156 48.95 -17.87 5.80
CA PRO A 156 50.05 -17.89 4.84
C PRO A 156 49.78 -16.92 3.69
N LEU A 157 50.82 -16.20 3.27
CA LEU A 157 50.76 -15.19 2.20
C LEU A 157 50.47 -15.77 0.82
N LEU A 158 50.83 -17.04 0.63
CA LEU A 158 50.55 -17.79 -0.58
C LEU A 158 49.50 -18.83 -0.23
N ALA A 159 48.41 -18.87 -0.99
CA ALA A 159 47.52 -20.02 -0.97
C ALA A 159 48.39 -21.27 -1.15
N ALA A 160 48.16 -22.29 -0.32
CA ALA A 160 48.86 -23.55 -0.46
C ALA A 160 48.71 -23.98 -1.94
N PRO A 161 49.81 -24.36 -2.62
CA PRO A 161 49.75 -24.70 -4.02
C PRO A 161 48.69 -25.78 -4.21
N GLU A 162 47.57 -25.40 -4.83
CA GLU A 162 46.59 -26.37 -5.29
C GLU A 162 47.28 -27.15 -6.40
N HIS A 163 47.73 -28.35 -6.09
CA HIS A 163 48.18 -29.30 -7.09
C HIS A 163 46.98 -29.63 -7.99
N ARG A 164 46.75 -28.79 -9.01
CA ARG A 164 45.93 -29.13 -10.17
C ARG A 164 46.67 -30.21 -10.93
N THR A 165 46.53 -31.44 -10.48
CA THR A 165 46.85 -32.57 -11.35
C THR A 165 45.87 -32.49 -12.51
N HIS A 166 46.38 -32.29 -13.72
CA HIS A 166 45.65 -32.26 -15.00
C HIS A 166 44.91 -33.58 -15.34
N PHE A 167 44.52 -34.36 -14.34
CA PHE A 167 43.85 -35.65 -14.49
C PHE A 167 42.37 -35.62 -14.06
N GLU A 168 41.95 -34.63 -13.26
CA GLU A 168 40.55 -34.48 -12.83
C GLU A 168 39.68 -33.65 -13.78
N GLU A 169 40.30 -32.90 -14.71
CA GLU A 169 39.59 -32.02 -15.65
C GLU A 169 38.93 -32.79 -16.82
N HIS A 170 39.20 -34.10 -16.95
CA HIS A 170 38.73 -34.93 -18.08
C HIS A 170 37.71 -36.01 -17.70
N ILE A 171 37.37 -36.15 -16.40
CA ILE A 171 36.47 -37.22 -15.92
C ILE A 171 35.30 -36.66 -15.12
N LYS A 172 34.57 -35.72 -15.73
CA LYS A 172 33.14 -35.58 -15.45
C LYS A 172 32.36 -35.39 -16.75
N PRO A 173 31.95 -36.50 -17.40
CA PRO A 173 30.71 -36.50 -18.14
C PRO A 173 29.76 -37.58 -17.58
N THR A 174 28.55 -37.14 -17.25
CA THR A 174 27.33 -37.93 -17.54
C THR A 174 27.19 -39.28 -16.85
N PHE A 175 27.06 -39.34 -15.52
CA PHE A 175 26.40 -40.46 -14.83
C PHE A 175 25.85 -40.04 -13.46
N GLN A 176 24.85 -39.15 -13.48
CA GLN A 176 23.90 -38.97 -12.38
C GLN A 176 22.68 -38.22 -12.91
N ASP A 177 22.08 -38.80 -13.95
CA ASP A 177 20.71 -38.45 -14.33
C ASP A 177 20.01 -39.77 -14.65
N LYS A 178 18.86 -39.99 -14.00
CA LYS A 178 17.93 -41.13 -14.09
C LYS A 178 18.24 -42.40 -13.31
N THR A 179 17.71 -42.47 -12.08
CA THR A 179 16.66 -43.41 -11.58
C THR A 179 16.36 -42.86 -10.17
N GLU A 180 15.28 -42.18 -9.82
CA GLU A 180 13.85 -42.52 -9.91
C GLU A 180 12.98 -41.24 -9.96
N GLU A 181 11.99 -41.23 -10.84
CA GLU A 181 10.83 -40.33 -10.83
C GLU A 181 9.80 -40.84 -9.79
N SER A 182 9.31 -39.96 -8.91
CA SER A 182 7.87 -39.70 -8.76
C SER A 182 7.53 -38.63 -7.70
N ALA A 183 7.01 -37.51 -8.22
CA ALA A 183 5.89 -36.73 -7.69
C ALA A 183 6.00 -36.02 -6.33
N THR A 184 6.36 -34.72 -6.35
CA THR A 184 5.49 -33.69 -5.74
C THR A 184 5.74 -32.30 -6.37
N LYS A 185 4.72 -31.79 -7.06
CA LYS A 185 4.60 -30.39 -7.51
C LYS A 185 4.01 -29.56 -6.37
N THR A 186 4.66 -28.46 -6.00
CA THR A 186 4.13 -27.21 -5.39
C THR A 186 5.36 -26.38 -5.00
N SER A 187 5.50 -25.07 -5.25
CA SER A 187 4.62 -24.03 -5.73
C SER A 187 5.51 -22.82 -6.06
N SER A 188 5.58 -22.41 -7.33
CA SER A 188 6.20 -21.15 -7.72
C SER A 188 5.22 -20.01 -7.49
N GLY A 189 5.69 -19.00 -6.77
CA GLY A 189 4.89 -17.89 -6.25
C GLY A 189 4.14 -17.12 -7.34
N LYS A 190 2.82 -17.19 -7.27
CA LYS A 190 1.90 -16.20 -7.83
C LYS A 190 2.07 -14.88 -7.05
N GLY A 191 3.03 -14.07 -7.45
CA GLY A 191 3.24 -12.72 -6.94
C GLY A 191 2.40 -11.69 -7.72
N VAL A 192 1.71 -10.83 -6.97
CA VAL A 192 1.18 -9.49 -7.33
C VAL A 192 0.12 -9.32 -8.44
N LEU A 193 -0.05 -10.23 -9.40
CA LEU A 193 -1.10 -10.08 -10.43
C LEU A 193 -2.50 -10.56 -9.98
N GLY A 194 -2.61 -11.25 -8.84
CA GLY A 194 -3.89 -11.78 -8.33
C GLY A 194 -4.73 -10.80 -7.51
N VAL A 195 -4.16 -9.72 -7.00
CA VAL A 195 -4.87 -8.78 -6.09
C VAL A 195 -5.82 -7.85 -6.87
N PHE A 196 -5.54 -7.56 -8.14
CA PHE A 196 -6.42 -6.74 -8.98
C PHE A 196 -7.64 -7.49 -9.52
N SER A 197 -7.66 -8.83 -9.51
CA SER A 197 -8.79 -9.64 -9.99
C SER A 197 -9.93 -9.77 -8.97
N GLY A 198 -9.73 -9.37 -7.72
CA GLY A 198 -10.69 -9.59 -6.62
C GLY A 198 -11.70 -8.45 -6.37
N VAL A 199 -11.52 -7.27 -6.99
CA VAL A 199 -12.32 -6.07 -6.67
C VAL A 199 -13.50 -5.84 -7.63
N LEU A 200 -13.62 -6.60 -8.73
CA LEU A 200 -14.66 -6.36 -9.74
C LEU A 200 -15.39 -7.64 -10.20
N GLY A 201 -15.81 -8.51 -9.28
CA GLY A 201 -16.39 -9.80 -9.70
C GLY A 201 -17.15 -10.55 -8.62
N GLY A 202 -18.10 -9.90 -7.94
CA GLY A 202 -18.92 -10.55 -6.91
C GLY A 202 -20.31 -9.95 -6.81
N GLY A 203 -21.19 -10.21 -7.79
CA GLY A 203 -22.57 -9.73 -7.76
C GLY A 203 -23.44 -10.32 -8.87
N LYS A 204 -24.05 -11.47 -8.56
CA LYS A 204 -25.29 -12.09 -9.09
C LYS A 204 -25.86 -11.58 -10.43
N LYS A 205 -25.92 -12.52 -11.38
CA LYS A 205 -26.74 -12.53 -12.59
C LYS A 205 -28.23 -12.46 -12.25
N GLU A 206 -28.91 -11.44 -12.75
CA GLU A 206 -30.02 -11.57 -13.70
C GLU A 206 -30.45 -10.16 -14.15
N GLU A 207 -30.78 -10.04 -15.43
CA GLU A 207 -31.17 -8.82 -16.16
C GLU A 207 -30.02 -7.87 -16.55
N ILE A 208 -30.21 -7.18 -17.69
CA ILE A 208 -29.25 -6.29 -18.39
C ILE A 208 -28.30 -7.01 -19.36
N LYS A 209 -28.84 -7.53 -20.46
CA LYS A 209 -28.04 -8.10 -21.57
C LYS A 209 -27.85 -7.16 -22.77
N GLU A 210 -28.27 -5.89 -22.71
CA GLU A 210 -28.20 -4.99 -23.87
C GLU A 210 -27.50 -3.64 -23.63
N GLN A 211 -27.16 -3.25 -22.39
CA GLN A 211 -26.35 -2.05 -22.11
C GLN A 211 -24.87 -2.36 -21.78
N ALA A 212 -24.49 -3.64 -21.69
CA ALA A 212 -23.16 -4.06 -21.28
C ALA A 212 -22.13 -4.11 -22.41
N THR A 213 -22.55 -4.07 -23.68
CA THR A 213 -21.65 -4.24 -24.84
C THR A 213 -20.88 -2.96 -25.19
N GLU A 214 -21.44 -1.78 -24.94
CA GLU A 214 -20.76 -0.49 -25.19
C GLU A 214 -19.78 -0.09 -24.06
N GLY A 215 -20.12 -0.43 -22.80
CA GLY A 215 -19.24 -0.18 -21.66
C GLY A 215 -17.99 -1.07 -21.67
N LEU A 216 -18.11 -2.31 -22.15
CA LEU A 216 -17.01 -3.27 -22.19
C LEU A 216 -15.97 -2.93 -23.27
N THR A 217 -16.42 -2.42 -24.43
CA THR A 217 -15.52 -1.98 -25.51
C THR A 217 -14.79 -0.68 -25.15
N ALA A 218 -15.46 0.25 -24.48
CA ALA A 218 -14.82 1.46 -23.95
C ALA A 218 -13.76 1.13 -22.86
N ALA A 219 -14.08 0.21 -21.95
CA ALA A 219 -13.14 -0.25 -20.91
C ALA A 219 -11.94 -1.02 -21.51
N GLN A 220 -12.17 -1.85 -22.54
CA GLN A 220 -11.12 -2.55 -23.25
C GLN A 220 -10.19 -1.58 -24.00
N THR A 221 -10.74 -0.54 -24.61
CA THR A 221 -9.97 0.52 -25.29
C THR A 221 -9.15 1.35 -24.31
N GLN A 222 -9.67 1.62 -23.10
CA GLN A 222 -8.90 2.30 -22.06
C GLN A 222 -7.76 1.43 -21.51
N LEU A 223 -8.00 0.12 -21.32
CA LEU A 223 -6.97 -0.82 -20.88
C LEU A 223 -5.86 -1.03 -21.93
N THR A 224 -6.19 -1.09 -23.22
CA THR A 224 -5.19 -1.17 -24.29
C THR A 224 -4.37 0.11 -24.38
N ASN A 225 -4.98 1.27 -24.22
CA ASN A 225 -4.28 2.55 -24.18
C ASN A 225 -3.38 2.67 -22.93
N LEU A 226 -3.82 2.23 -21.75
CA LEU A 226 -2.99 2.17 -20.55
C LEU A 226 -1.83 1.18 -20.69
N ALA A 227 -2.07 0.02 -21.31
CA ALA A 227 -1.03 -0.98 -21.56
C ALA A 227 0.00 -0.47 -22.58
N ALA A 228 -0.43 0.24 -23.63
CA ALA A 228 0.46 0.87 -24.61
C ALA A 228 1.30 1.98 -23.96
N ASN A 229 0.67 2.85 -23.16
CA ASN A 229 1.36 3.91 -22.42
C ASN A 229 2.33 3.34 -21.36
N GLY A 230 1.99 2.21 -20.73
CA GLY A 230 2.85 1.51 -19.79
C GLY A 230 4.09 0.92 -20.47
N LYS A 231 3.93 0.29 -21.64
CA LYS A 231 5.04 -0.23 -22.44
C LYS A 231 5.98 0.89 -22.91
N ALA A 232 5.42 2.00 -23.42
CA ALA A 232 6.21 3.15 -23.85
C ALA A 232 7.03 3.77 -22.69
N LYS A 233 6.45 3.89 -21.49
CA LYS A 233 7.19 4.35 -20.30
C LYS A 233 8.27 3.39 -19.83
N LEU A 234 8.02 2.07 -19.94
CA LEU A 234 8.99 1.05 -19.59
C LEU A 234 10.19 1.06 -20.55
N GLU A 235 9.92 1.17 -21.85
CA GLU A 235 10.96 1.30 -22.89
C GLU A 235 11.77 2.59 -22.71
N GLN A 236 11.11 3.71 -22.38
CA GLN A 236 11.80 4.96 -22.04
C GLN A 236 12.71 4.79 -20.81
N ALA A 237 12.24 4.13 -19.74
CA ALA A 237 13.06 3.88 -18.56
C ALA A 237 14.27 2.97 -18.87
N ILE A 238 14.07 1.90 -19.63
CA ILE A 238 15.15 1.00 -20.08
C ILE A 238 16.16 1.74 -20.96
N GLN A 239 15.69 2.64 -21.81
CA GLN A 239 16.55 3.44 -22.67
C GLN A 239 17.38 4.44 -21.86
N THR A 240 16.78 5.10 -20.87
CA THR A 240 17.52 5.97 -19.94
C THR A 240 18.55 5.20 -19.10
N GLU A 241 18.27 3.95 -18.73
CA GLU A 241 19.23 3.08 -18.04
C GLU A 241 20.43 2.75 -18.94
N ARG A 242 20.20 2.41 -20.21
CA ARG A 242 21.28 2.17 -21.19
C ARG A 242 22.13 3.41 -21.45
N GLU A 243 21.51 4.58 -21.55
CA GLU A 243 22.23 5.85 -21.69
C GLU A 243 23.07 6.16 -20.46
N ASN A 244 22.56 5.87 -19.26
CA ASN A 244 23.33 5.99 -18.03
C ASN A 244 24.49 4.99 -17.96
N GLN A 245 24.38 3.81 -18.55
CA GLN A 245 25.50 2.86 -18.67
C GLN A 245 26.57 3.34 -19.67
N GLN A 246 26.18 4.02 -20.76
CA GLN A 246 27.13 4.53 -21.76
C GLN A 246 27.83 5.83 -21.33
N ILE A 247 27.13 6.71 -20.63
CA ILE A 247 27.59 8.09 -20.33
C ILE A 247 28.02 8.23 -18.85
N GLY A 248 27.84 7.18 -18.04
CA GLY A 248 27.98 7.23 -16.59
C GLY A 248 26.71 7.76 -15.91
N GLY A 249 26.53 7.40 -14.65
CA GLY A 249 25.37 7.77 -13.85
C GLY A 249 25.30 9.28 -13.62
N PRO A 250 24.19 9.81 -13.09
CA PRO A 250 24.03 11.25 -12.84
C PRO A 250 25.09 11.81 -11.86
N LEU A 251 25.67 10.95 -11.01
CA LEU A 251 26.74 11.31 -10.08
C LEU A 251 28.09 11.51 -10.80
N ASP A 252 28.35 10.74 -11.85
CA ASP A 252 29.60 10.81 -12.64
C ASP A 252 29.65 12.08 -13.52
N ARG A 253 28.50 12.72 -13.72
CA ARG A 253 28.33 13.92 -14.55
C ARG A 253 28.45 15.24 -13.79
N LEU A 254 28.59 15.20 -12.46
CA LEU A 254 28.64 16.41 -11.62
C LEU A 254 29.94 17.23 -11.75
N GLY A 255 30.90 16.81 -12.58
CA GLY A 255 32.15 17.55 -12.85
C GLY A 255 32.41 17.90 -14.32
N THR A 256 31.60 17.41 -15.26
CA THR A 256 31.85 17.56 -16.72
C THR A 256 30.82 18.44 -17.43
N GLN A 257 29.73 18.84 -16.77
CA GLN A 257 28.77 19.78 -17.35
C GLN A 257 29.33 21.21 -17.28
N PRO A 258 29.46 21.94 -18.41
CA PRO A 258 29.72 23.36 -18.36
C PRO A 258 28.54 24.01 -17.62
N VAL A 259 28.85 24.93 -16.70
CA VAL A 259 27.87 25.68 -15.89
C VAL A 259 26.92 26.45 -16.82
N ALA A 260 25.84 25.78 -17.24
CA ALA A 260 24.78 26.39 -18.01
C ALA A 260 23.80 27.08 -17.05
N SER A 261 23.66 28.39 -17.22
CA SER A 261 22.82 29.31 -16.45
C SER A 261 21.41 28.78 -16.17
N PRO A 262 20.82 29.09 -15.00
CA PRO A 262 19.52 28.54 -14.60
C PRO A 262 18.41 29.04 -15.52
N ALA A 263 17.82 28.10 -16.28
CA ALA A 263 16.61 28.34 -17.04
C ALA A 263 15.45 28.68 -16.09
N SER A 264 14.79 29.77 -16.41
CA SER A 264 13.69 30.40 -15.68
C SER A 264 12.58 29.41 -15.29
N GLY A 265 12.41 29.26 -13.98
CA GLY A 265 11.31 28.53 -13.38
C GLY A 265 9.97 29.17 -13.73
N LYS A 266 9.07 28.38 -14.30
CA LYS A 266 7.66 28.72 -14.52
C LYS A 266 7.02 29.02 -13.16
N SER A 267 6.72 30.29 -12.90
CA SER A 267 6.08 30.73 -11.67
C SER A 267 4.61 30.30 -11.65
N TRP A 268 4.26 29.40 -10.74
CA TRP A 268 2.89 28.97 -10.43
C TRP A 268 2.02 30.12 -9.85
N TRP A 269 2.62 31.20 -9.35
CA TRP A 269 1.96 32.22 -8.53
C TRP A 269 1.23 33.34 -9.30
N LYS A 270 0.64 33.07 -10.47
CA LYS A 270 -0.10 34.09 -11.25
C LYS A 270 -1.61 33.81 -11.38
N PHE A 271 -2.21 33.12 -10.42
CA PHE A 271 -3.64 32.78 -10.45
C PHE A 271 -4.36 32.98 -9.10
N TRP A 272 -4.06 34.08 -8.41
CA TRP A 272 -4.92 34.65 -7.38
C TRP A 272 -4.82 36.17 -7.41
#